data_AF-A0A967K1C9-F1
#
_entry.id   AF-A0A967K1C9-F1
#
_cell.length_a   1.000
_cell.length_b   1.000
_cell.length_c   1.000
_cell.angle_alpha   90.00
_cell.angle_beta   90.00
_cell.angle_gamma   90.00
#
_symmetry.space_group_name_H-M   'P 1'
#
loop_
_entity.id
_entity.type
_entity.pdbx_description
1 polymer ?
#
loop_
_entity_poly.entity_id
_entity_poly.type
_entity_poly.pdbx_seq_one_letter_code
_entity_poly.pdbx_strand_id
1 'polypeptide(L)'
;MKRRRIPTKAELLKLQKTYRTDKKIGEALGGVPEYLVAYWRRKKGVPKHSFPKYSESQIRELWERYGDDFHCGRELGISKAAFYRWRDIYGIKEKPQALKLEQLELSFGWETKLGPNGSYVEYYQTAYQKILARACGKQMVQPGDIIRITPDLIILPVSLASANLDPKIEQKCWWYKGNGFCKSDLPSGKSARLLNGVLDILSKGQVKPNQLIATTFPEVNALGAYSAAVVNLDEKLASAALEGQVELVVPPAIKVTISGRMQKDFSVVDLLGRFFKNFPPDSFKGMMIEFSGAGTEKLSGEEKMALCYMARLAGAEGVFCLFDESTRKSLAQRTKVQDKIYFSDRKAHYESQFHLNSVGLVNYVFPEGKIFISREAGNLSSIRPDTVFIGGPCGGTAGLLKSIADQARGRRLQKNVSCYISALTQEDLSEGIKKKSIQTLVDYGCQLLPVGMSLNDFLKIVNVKGTVLSVPDFSPLKNDDLKLIFCSGETAIAAAASGKAD
;
A
#
# COMPACT_ATOMS: atom_id res chain seq x y z
N MET A 1 -58.26 53.65 23.19
CA MET A 1 -57.18 52.65 22.99
C MET A 1 -56.01 52.95 23.93
N LYS A 2 -55.66 52.03 24.85
CA LYS A 2 -54.45 52.17 25.68
C LYS A 2 -53.22 52.19 24.77
N ARG A 3 -52.42 53.27 24.78
CA ARG A 3 -51.13 53.32 24.09
C ARG A 3 -50.24 52.20 24.63
N ARG A 4 -49.91 51.22 23.79
CA ARG A 4 -49.03 50.11 24.18
C ARG A 4 -47.62 50.65 24.39
N ARG A 5 -47.03 50.39 25.56
CA ARG A 5 -45.68 50.83 25.93
C ARG A 5 -44.66 50.18 24.99
N ILE A 6 -43.80 50.99 24.37
CA ILE A 6 -42.72 50.51 23.51
C ILE A 6 -41.62 49.93 24.43
N PRO A 7 -41.20 48.66 24.25
CA PRO A 7 -40.14 48.06 25.06
C PRO A 7 -38.80 48.77 24.88
N THR A 8 -38.02 48.83 25.96
CA THR A 8 -36.64 49.34 25.95
C THR A 8 -35.70 48.36 25.24
N LYS A 9 -34.48 48.81 24.88
CA LYS A 9 -33.46 47.96 24.25
C LYS A 9 -33.09 46.75 25.13
N ALA A 10 -33.00 46.95 26.45
CA ALA A 10 -32.70 45.88 27.40
C ALA A 10 -33.85 44.85 27.50
N GLU A 11 -35.09 45.32 27.51
CA GLU A 11 -36.28 44.44 27.49
C GLU A 11 -36.33 43.62 26.20
N LEU A 12 -36.08 44.22 25.03
CA LEU A 12 -36.02 43.51 23.75
C LEU A 12 -34.91 42.45 23.72
N LEU A 13 -33.73 42.73 24.27
CA LEU A 13 -32.65 41.75 24.36
C LEU A 13 -33.00 40.58 25.30
N LYS A 14 -33.68 40.86 26.42
CA LYS A 14 -34.15 39.82 27.35
C LYS A 14 -35.23 38.94 26.70
N LEU A 15 -36.23 39.58 26.08
CA LEU A 15 -37.30 38.89 25.35
C LEU A 15 -36.75 38.06 24.19
N GLN A 16 -35.73 38.56 23.48
CA GLN A 16 -35.07 37.83 22.42
C GLN A 16 -34.34 36.58 22.91
N LYS A 17 -33.67 36.64 24.07
CA LYS A 17 -33.05 35.46 24.70
C LYS A 17 -34.10 34.41 25.09
N THR A 18 -35.25 34.84 25.60
CA THR A 18 -36.31 33.92 26.08
C THR A 18 -37.14 33.34 24.94
N TYR A 19 -37.65 34.17 24.04
CA TYR A 19 -38.68 33.79 23.08
C TYR A 19 -38.14 33.50 21.68
N ARG A 20 -36.89 33.91 21.38
CA ARG A 20 -36.11 33.65 20.15
C ARG A 20 -36.68 34.26 18.85
N THR A 21 -38.00 34.25 18.64
CA THR A 21 -38.64 34.76 17.41
C THR A 21 -39.50 36.00 17.67
N ASP A 22 -39.58 36.90 16.70
CA ASP A 22 -40.35 38.14 16.82
C ASP A 22 -41.84 37.89 17.02
N LYS A 23 -42.37 36.82 16.42
CA LYS A 23 -43.74 36.35 16.64
C LYS A 23 -44.01 36.03 18.12
N LYS A 24 -43.16 35.21 18.75
CA LYS A 24 -43.32 34.82 20.17
C LYS A 24 -43.07 35.99 21.12
N ILE A 25 -42.15 36.89 20.78
CA ILE A 25 -41.96 38.15 21.51
C ILE A 25 -43.24 39.00 21.43
N GLY A 26 -43.88 39.05 20.27
CA GLY A 26 -45.15 39.75 20.06
C GLY A 26 -46.29 39.18 20.90
N GLU A 27 -46.43 37.85 20.93
CA GLU A 27 -47.39 37.14 21.79
C GLU A 27 -47.16 37.49 23.28
N ALA A 28 -45.91 37.43 23.75
CA ALA A 28 -45.54 37.76 25.13
C ALA A 28 -45.77 39.24 25.52
N LEU A 29 -45.77 40.15 24.55
CA LEU A 29 -46.05 41.57 24.75
C LEU A 29 -47.55 41.93 24.67
N GLY A 30 -48.44 40.93 24.80
CA GLY A 30 -49.89 41.13 24.77
C GLY A 30 -50.45 41.19 23.34
N GLY A 31 -49.98 40.30 22.46
CA GLY A 31 -50.47 40.18 21.09
C GLY A 31 -50.05 41.35 20.20
N VAL A 32 -48.78 41.74 20.28
CA VAL A 32 -48.18 42.72 19.36
C VAL A 32 -47.85 42.03 18.03
N PRO A 33 -48.22 42.61 16.87
CA PRO A 33 -47.86 42.03 15.58
C PRO A 33 -46.34 41.91 15.37
N GLU A 34 -45.92 40.82 14.73
CA GLU A 34 -44.50 40.50 14.48
C GLU A 34 -43.74 41.65 13.80
N TYR A 35 -44.35 42.30 12.80
CA TYR A 35 -43.73 43.39 12.07
C TYR A 35 -43.38 44.59 12.97
N LEU A 36 -44.15 44.81 14.04
CA LEU A 36 -43.93 45.92 14.97
C LEU A 36 -42.77 45.61 15.93
N VAL A 37 -42.63 44.35 16.36
CA VAL A 37 -41.47 43.88 17.12
C VAL A 37 -40.21 44.01 16.26
N ALA A 38 -40.25 43.58 15.00
CA ALA A 38 -39.15 43.73 14.06
C ALA A 38 -38.78 45.21 13.81
N TYR A 39 -39.78 46.10 13.77
CA TYR A 39 -39.55 47.55 13.68
C TYR A 39 -38.83 48.09 14.92
N TRP A 40 -39.29 47.75 16.13
CA TRP A 40 -38.65 48.20 17.37
C TRP A 40 -37.22 47.69 17.51
N ARG A 41 -36.97 46.42 17.15
CA ARG A 41 -35.61 45.85 17.12
C ARG A 41 -34.69 46.65 16.19
N ARG A 42 -35.11 46.89 14.94
CA ARG A 42 -34.34 47.68 13.97
C ARG A 42 -34.07 49.10 14.48
N LYS A 43 -35.09 49.79 15.00
CA LYS A 43 -34.97 51.15 15.54
C LYS A 43 -34.03 51.25 16.74
N LYS A 44 -33.85 50.17 17.50
CA LYS A 44 -32.98 50.11 18.70
C LYS A 44 -31.67 49.36 18.48
N GLY A 45 -31.35 49.00 17.23
CA GLY A 45 -30.13 48.27 16.89
C GLY A 45 -30.03 46.89 17.54
N VAL A 46 -31.16 46.20 17.71
CA VAL A 46 -31.21 44.82 18.21
C VAL A 46 -31.25 43.87 16.99
N PRO A 47 -30.19 43.08 16.73
CA PRO A 47 -30.14 42.18 15.58
C PRO A 47 -31.21 41.09 15.66
N LYS A 48 -31.50 40.38 14.57
CA LYS A 48 -32.41 39.22 14.61
C LYS A 48 -31.70 38.08 15.32
N HIS A 49 -32.40 37.31 16.15
CA HIS A 49 -31.82 36.11 16.72
C HIS A 49 -31.54 35.11 15.60
N SER A 50 -30.29 34.72 15.44
CA SER A 50 -29.82 33.74 14.47
C SER A 50 -29.05 32.65 15.21
N PHE A 51 -29.31 31.39 14.87
CA PHE A 51 -28.42 30.31 15.31
C PHE A 51 -27.06 30.48 14.61
N PRO A 52 -25.94 30.20 15.29
CA PRO A 52 -24.66 30.10 14.62
C PRO A 52 -24.76 29.01 13.55
N LYS A 53 -24.22 29.29 12.36
CA LYS A 53 -24.29 28.38 11.19
C LYS A 53 -23.57 27.05 11.45
N TYR A 54 -22.53 27.06 12.28
CA TYR A 54 -21.75 25.90 12.68
C TYR A 54 -21.66 25.87 14.21
N SER A 55 -21.65 24.69 14.82
CA SER A 55 -21.47 24.55 16.28
C SER A 55 -19.99 24.64 16.68
N GLU A 56 -19.71 24.91 17.95
CA GLU A 56 -18.35 24.86 18.48
C GLU A 56 -17.72 23.47 18.28
N SER A 57 -18.48 22.40 18.56
CA SER A 57 -18.00 21.01 18.40
C SER A 57 -17.56 20.71 16.97
N GLN A 58 -18.32 21.19 15.98
CA GLN A 58 -18.01 20.99 14.57
C GLN A 58 -16.73 21.73 14.15
N ILE A 59 -16.54 22.97 14.63
CA ILE A 59 -15.31 23.73 14.37
C ILE A 59 -14.10 23.09 15.07
N ARG A 60 -14.28 22.59 16.30
CA ARG A 60 -13.24 21.95 17.09
C ARG A 60 -12.79 20.62 16.48
N GLU A 61 -13.72 19.77 16.04
CA GLU A 61 -13.40 18.49 15.41
C GLU A 61 -12.59 18.69 14.12
N LEU A 62 -12.99 19.65 13.28
CA LEU A 62 -12.25 19.98 12.06
C LEU A 62 -10.86 20.54 12.38
N TRP A 63 -10.75 21.40 13.39
CA TRP A 63 -9.47 21.95 13.82
C TRP A 63 -8.53 20.89 14.43
N GLU A 64 -9.08 19.92 15.16
CA GLU A 64 -8.34 18.76 15.67
C GLU A 64 -7.85 17.85 14.55
N ARG A 65 -8.66 17.69 13.50
CA ARG A 65 -8.34 16.84 12.35
C ARG A 65 -7.28 17.43 11.43
N TYR A 66 -7.39 18.72 11.08
CA TYR A 66 -6.53 19.35 10.06
C TYR A 66 -5.50 20.32 10.63
N GLY A 67 -5.82 21.03 11.72
CA GLY A 67 -4.95 22.04 12.32
C GLY A 67 -4.60 23.23 11.41
N ASP A 68 -5.32 23.44 10.31
CA ASP A 68 -5.16 24.59 9.43
C ASP A 68 -6.51 25.13 8.90
N ASP A 69 -6.63 26.46 8.86
CA ASP A 69 -7.90 27.14 8.54
C ASP A 69 -8.34 26.93 7.07
N PHE A 70 -7.42 26.53 6.18
CA PHE A 70 -7.72 26.35 4.75
C PHE A 70 -8.47 25.04 4.49
N HIS A 71 -7.95 23.91 4.99
CA HIS A 71 -8.60 22.60 4.83
C HIS A 71 -9.92 22.54 5.60
N CYS A 72 -9.95 23.09 6.82
CA CYS A 72 -11.20 23.18 7.57
C CYS A 72 -12.25 24.04 6.86
N GLY A 73 -11.83 25.16 6.24
CA GLY A 73 -12.71 26.00 5.41
C GLY A 73 -13.26 25.26 4.20
N ARG A 74 -12.40 24.54 3.46
CA ARG A 74 -12.79 23.71 2.31
C ARG A 74 -13.84 22.66 2.69
N GLU A 75 -13.70 22.00 3.83
CA GLU A 75 -14.66 20.98 4.29
C GLU A 75 -16.05 21.57 4.56
N LEU A 76 -16.11 22.78 5.11
CA LEU A 76 -17.36 23.49 5.36
C LEU A 76 -17.89 24.27 4.15
N GLY A 77 -17.20 24.24 3.01
CA GLY A 77 -17.53 25.02 1.83
C GLY A 77 -17.42 26.54 2.05
N ILE A 78 -16.51 26.98 2.92
CA ILE A 78 -16.28 28.40 3.25
C ILE A 78 -14.80 28.79 3.04
N SER A 79 -14.52 30.09 2.97
CA SER A 79 -13.15 30.57 2.83
C SER A 79 -12.32 30.34 4.11
N LYS A 80 -10.99 30.27 3.96
CA LYS A 80 -10.04 30.24 5.09
C LYS A 80 -10.33 31.34 6.13
N ALA A 81 -10.57 32.57 5.66
CA ALA A 81 -10.85 33.70 6.53
C ALA A 81 -12.20 33.55 7.27
N ALA A 82 -13.20 32.92 6.63
CA ALA A 82 -14.48 32.64 7.27
C ALA A 82 -14.34 31.55 8.35
N PHE A 83 -13.57 30.49 8.10
CA PHE A 83 -13.29 29.47 9.11
C PHE A 83 -12.52 30.04 10.30
N TYR A 84 -11.47 30.84 10.03
CA TYR A 84 -10.72 31.54 11.08
C TYR A 84 -11.64 32.36 11.99
N ARG A 85 -12.61 33.10 11.43
CA ARG A 85 -13.58 33.87 12.22
C ARG A 85 -14.43 32.97 13.12
N TRP A 86 -14.88 31.82 12.66
CA TRP A 86 -15.59 30.86 13.49
C TRP A 86 -14.72 30.31 14.62
N ARG A 87 -13.46 30.02 14.32
CA ARG A 87 -12.47 29.55 15.28
C ARG A 87 -12.20 30.61 16.37
N ASP A 88 -12.10 31.88 15.98
CA ASP A 88 -11.90 33.01 16.89
C ASP A 88 -13.14 33.26 17.77
N ILE A 89 -14.36 33.15 17.19
CA ILE A 89 -15.63 33.22 17.94
C ILE A 89 -15.68 32.19 19.08
N TYR A 90 -15.14 30.98 18.85
CA TYR A 90 -15.10 29.90 19.83
C TYR A 90 -13.81 29.85 20.66
N GLY A 91 -12.89 30.80 20.50
CA GLY A 91 -11.65 30.86 21.28
C GLY A 91 -10.66 29.73 21.02
N ILE A 92 -10.75 29.03 19.88
CA ILE A 92 -9.90 27.87 19.56
C ILE A 92 -8.59 28.35 18.93
N LYS A 93 -7.67 28.89 19.73
CA LYS A 93 -6.44 29.54 19.21
C LYS A 93 -5.30 28.56 18.97
N GLU A 94 -5.16 27.57 19.83
CA GLU A 94 -4.01 26.68 19.82
C GLU A 94 -4.15 25.52 18.84
N LYS A 95 -3.05 25.22 18.15
CA LYS A 95 -2.94 24.03 17.30
C LYS A 95 -2.83 22.77 18.19
N PRO A 96 -3.49 21.65 17.85
CA PRO A 96 -3.40 20.39 18.59
C PRO A 96 -1.93 19.94 18.77
N GLN A 97 -1.58 19.41 19.95
CA GLN A 97 -0.20 19.01 20.27
C GLN A 97 0.35 17.93 19.32
N ALA A 98 -0.50 17.00 18.86
CA ALA A 98 -0.13 15.98 17.87
C ALA A 98 0.42 16.59 16.57
N LEU A 99 -0.11 17.74 16.15
CA LEU A 99 0.31 18.46 14.95
C LEU A 99 1.40 19.53 15.21
N LYS A 100 1.74 19.80 16.48
CA LYS A 100 2.88 20.64 16.88
C LYS A 100 4.18 19.82 16.85
N LEU A 101 4.14 18.55 17.24
CA LEU A 101 5.28 17.61 17.13
C LEU A 101 5.67 17.36 15.66
N GLU A 102 4.68 17.18 14.79
CA GLU A 102 4.85 17.07 13.33
C GLU A 102 5.51 18.34 12.69
N GLN A 103 5.40 19.49 13.36
CA GLN A 103 5.96 20.77 12.90
C GLN A 103 7.39 21.05 13.38
N LEU A 104 7.85 20.40 14.44
CA LEU A 104 9.24 20.52 14.90
C LEU A 104 10.19 19.70 14.00
N GLU A 105 9.71 18.60 13.43
CA GLU A 105 10.42 17.82 12.40
C GLU A 105 10.62 18.60 11.08
N LEU A 106 9.82 19.65 10.84
CA LEU A 106 9.88 20.54 9.67
C LEU A 106 11.01 21.59 9.70
N SER A 107 11.81 21.65 10.78
CA SER A 107 12.83 22.69 10.98
C SER A 107 14.21 22.35 10.38
N PHE A 108 14.36 21.26 9.62
CA PHE A 108 15.64 20.91 9.00
C PHE A 108 15.72 21.45 7.56
N GLY A 109 16.44 22.58 7.44
CA GLY A 109 17.07 23.17 6.26
C GLY A 109 16.58 22.76 4.87
N TRP A 110 15.79 23.62 4.24
CA TRP A 110 15.60 23.62 2.79
C TRP A 110 16.46 24.74 2.18
N GLU A 111 17.42 24.38 1.33
CA GLU A 111 18.12 25.35 0.49
C GLU A 111 17.37 25.49 -0.84
N THR A 112 16.74 26.64 -1.05
CA THR A 112 16.15 27.04 -2.33
C THR A 112 17.22 27.37 -3.37
N LYS A 113 17.07 26.87 -4.61
CA LYS A 113 17.79 27.38 -5.78
C LYS A 113 16.85 28.12 -6.75
N LEU A 114 17.41 29.14 -7.40
CA LEU A 114 16.76 29.94 -8.46
C LEU A 114 16.57 29.10 -9.72
N GLY A 115 15.34 29.07 -10.26
CA GLY A 115 15.08 28.55 -11.60
C GLY A 115 15.57 29.51 -12.71
N PRO A 116 15.63 29.07 -13.97
CA PRO A 116 16.15 29.86 -15.10
C PRO A 116 15.40 31.19 -15.37
N ASN A 117 14.19 31.35 -14.84
CA ASN A 117 13.40 32.59 -14.94
C ASN A 117 13.42 33.45 -13.66
N GLY A 118 14.32 33.16 -12.70
CA GLY A 118 14.39 33.90 -11.43
C GLY A 118 13.25 33.60 -10.45
N SER A 119 12.36 32.65 -10.75
CA SER A 119 11.33 32.17 -9.83
C SER A 119 11.87 31.05 -8.93
N TYR A 120 11.61 31.13 -7.63
CA TYR A 120 11.77 30.01 -6.70
C TYR A 120 10.83 28.89 -7.11
N VAL A 121 11.38 27.76 -7.58
CA VAL A 121 10.58 26.56 -7.84
C VAL A 121 10.81 25.61 -6.68
N GLU A 122 9.83 25.52 -5.79
CA GLU A 122 9.78 24.46 -4.77
C GLU A 122 9.57 23.14 -5.49
N TYR A 123 10.64 22.35 -5.61
CA TYR A 123 10.54 21.02 -6.19
C TYR A 123 10.42 19.96 -5.09
N TYR A 124 9.42 19.11 -5.25
CA TYR A 124 9.05 18.08 -4.31
C TYR A 124 9.29 16.71 -4.94
N GLN A 125 9.97 15.84 -4.20
CA GLN A 125 10.36 14.51 -4.67
C GLN A 125 9.59 13.42 -3.94
N THR A 126 9.27 12.35 -4.67
CA THR A 126 8.85 11.08 -4.09
C THR A 126 10.00 10.40 -3.34
N ALA A 127 9.71 9.43 -2.49
CA ALA A 127 10.74 8.66 -1.80
C ALA A 127 11.66 7.95 -2.81
N TYR A 128 11.07 7.39 -3.87
CA TYR A 128 11.84 6.76 -4.95
C TYR A 128 12.78 7.75 -5.66
N GLN A 129 12.29 8.96 -6.00
CA GLN A 129 13.11 10.00 -6.61
C GLN A 129 14.27 10.42 -5.69
N LYS A 130 14.06 10.53 -4.38
CA LYS A 130 15.14 10.80 -3.41
C LYS A 130 16.21 9.71 -3.40
N ILE A 131 15.82 8.44 -3.55
CA ILE A 131 16.76 7.32 -3.65
C ILE A 131 17.59 7.43 -4.94
N LEU A 132 16.93 7.71 -6.07
CA LEU A 132 17.60 7.91 -7.37
C LEU A 132 18.54 9.12 -7.35
N ALA A 133 18.10 10.26 -6.82
CA ALA A 133 18.90 11.47 -6.67
C ALA A 133 20.19 11.18 -5.89
N ARG A 134 20.07 10.51 -4.75
CA ARG A 134 21.24 10.06 -3.97
C ARG A 134 22.14 9.13 -4.79
N ALA A 135 21.57 8.18 -5.52
CA ALA A 135 22.34 7.20 -6.30
C ALA A 135 23.08 7.80 -7.50
N CYS A 136 22.65 8.95 -8.02
CA CYS A 136 23.34 9.69 -9.08
C CYS A 136 24.13 10.91 -8.56
N GLY A 137 24.28 11.05 -7.24
CA GLY A 137 25.01 12.17 -6.63
C GLY A 137 24.34 13.53 -6.79
N LYS A 138 23.06 13.58 -7.17
CA LYS A 138 22.28 14.81 -7.28
C LYS A 138 21.48 15.04 -6.00
N GLN A 139 21.17 16.30 -5.71
CA GLN A 139 20.21 16.63 -4.65
C GLN A 139 18.77 16.28 -5.08
N MET A 140 18.51 16.30 -6.39
CA MET A 140 17.17 16.13 -6.94
C MET A 140 17.17 15.55 -8.35
N VAL A 141 16.08 14.85 -8.68
CA VAL A 141 15.76 14.37 -10.03
C VAL A 141 14.28 14.63 -10.36
N GLN A 142 13.95 14.71 -11.64
CA GLN A 142 12.58 14.85 -12.15
C GLN A 142 12.23 13.71 -13.12
N PRO A 143 10.95 13.34 -13.25
CA PRO A 143 10.52 12.41 -14.30
C PRO A 143 10.98 12.88 -15.68
N GLY A 144 11.54 11.97 -16.48
CA GLY A 144 12.11 12.26 -17.79
C GLY A 144 13.60 12.64 -17.78
N ASP A 145 14.20 12.93 -16.62
CA ASP A 145 15.65 13.16 -16.53
C ASP A 145 16.41 11.90 -16.93
N ILE A 146 17.46 12.06 -17.75
CA ILE A 146 18.46 11.01 -17.98
C ILE A 146 19.51 11.11 -16.87
N ILE A 147 19.67 10.05 -16.09
CA ILE A 147 20.60 10.01 -14.96
C ILE A 147 21.52 8.80 -15.05
N ARG A 148 22.74 8.96 -14.54
CA ARG A 148 23.69 7.85 -14.32
C ARG A 148 23.71 7.49 -12.85
N ILE A 149 23.32 6.26 -12.54
CA ILE A 149 23.20 5.77 -11.18
C ILE A 149 24.28 4.75 -10.86
N THR A 150 24.67 4.70 -9.59
CA THR A 150 25.44 3.59 -9.03
C THR A 150 24.57 2.81 -8.05
N PRO A 151 24.16 1.57 -8.38
CA PRO A 151 23.39 0.72 -7.46
C PRO A 151 24.15 0.40 -6.16
N ASP A 152 23.41 0.15 -5.08
CA ASP A 152 23.95 -0.36 -3.82
C ASP A 152 24.05 -1.88 -3.81
N LEU A 153 23.14 -2.55 -4.52
CA LEU A 153 23.03 -4.00 -4.62
C LEU A 153 22.69 -4.36 -6.07
N ILE A 154 23.40 -5.32 -6.63
CA ILE A 154 23.23 -5.79 -8.02
C ILE A 154 22.87 -7.27 -7.96
N ILE A 155 21.73 -7.65 -8.54
CA ILE A 155 21.21 -9.02 -8.50
C ILE A 155 21.02 -9.50 -9.93
N LEU A 156 21.92 -10.33 -10.43
CA LEU A 156 22.00 -10.70 -11.85
C LEU A 156 22.21 -12.22 -12.06
N PRO A 157 21.88 -12.77 -13.24
CA PRO A 157 22.25 -14.13 -13.59
C PRO A 157 23.77 -14.29 -13.64
N VAL A 158 24.27 -15.43 -13.19
CA VAL A 158 25.71 -15.76 -13.22
C VAL A 158 26.29 -15.75 -14.63
N SER A 159 25.46 -15.88 -15.68
CA SER A 159 25.89 -15.80 -17.07
C SER A 159 26.46 -14.44 -17.47
N LEU A 160 26.14 -13.38 -16.71
CA LEU A 160 26.70 -12.03 -16.90
C LEU A 160 27.97 -11.80 -16.06
N ALA A 161 28.37 -12.75 -15.22
CA ALA A 161 29.59 -12.62 -14.42
C ALA A 161 30.82 -12.62 -15.34
N SER A 162 31.80 -11.78 -14.99
CA SER A 162 33.07 -11.63 -15.70
C SER A 162 34.23 -11.81 -14.74
N ALA A 163 35.33 -12.41 -15.20
CA ALA A 163 36.52 -12.64 -14.39
C ALA A 163 37.25 -11.34 -13.99
N ASN A 164 37.00 -10.24 -14.68
CA ASN A 164 37.70 -8.96 -14.51
C ASN A 164 36.83 -7.87 -13.89
N LEU A 165 35.89 -8.24 -13.02
CA LEU A 165 35.01 -7.28 -12.34
C LEU A 165 35.80 -6.43 -11.33
N ASP A 166 35.49 -5.13 -11.25
CA ASP A 166 36.03 -4.26 -10.21
C ASP A 166 35.63 -4.84 -8.83
N PRO A 167 36.58 -5.10 -7.92
CA PRO A 167 36.29 -5.65 -6.59
C PRO A 167 35.25 -4.84 -5.80
N LYS A 168 35.16 -3.53 -6.02
CA LYS A 168 34.15 -2.67 -5.37
C LYS A 168 32.74 -2.93 -5.90
N ILE A 169 32.61 -3.28 -7.17
CA ILE A 169 31.33 -3.65 -7.80
C ILE A 169 30.98 -5.09 -7.43
N GLU A 170 31.95 -6.01 -7.48
CA GLU A 170 31.76 -7.41 -7.11
C GLU A 170 31.18 -7.56 -5.69
N GLN A 171 31.65 -6.77 -4.72
CA GLN A 171 31.13 -6.80 -3.34
C GLN A 171 29.62 -6.45 -3.23
N LYS A 172 29.08 -5.75 -4.23
CA LYS A 172 27.66 -5.40 -4.34
C LYS A 172 26.85 -6.43 -5.12
N CYS A 173 27.50 -7.39 -5.80
CA CYS A 173 26.85 -8.35 -6.66
C CYS A 173 26.34 -9.59 -5.91
N TRP A 174 25.20 -10.08 -6.36
CA TRP A 174 24.61 -11.37 -6.00
C TRP A 174 24.22 -12.10 -7.28
N TRP A 175 24.79 -13.28 -7.47
CA TRP A 175 24.71 -14.03 -8.72
C TRP A 175 23.71 -15.17 -8.62
N TYR A 176 22.74 -15.22 -9.52
CA TYR A 176 21.80 -16.33 -9.63
C TYR A 176 22.36 -17.46 -10.51
N LYS A 177 22.46 -18.68 -9.97
CA LYS A 177 22.97 -19.88 -10.68
C LYS A 177 21.88 -20.94 -10.92
N GLY A 178 20.66 -20.56 -11.31
CA GLY A 178 19.57 -21.50 -11.61
C GLY A 178 19.03 -22.30 -10.39
N ASN A 179 19.81 -22.40 -9.31
CA ASN A 179 19.53 -23.16 -8.11
C ASN A 179 19.91 -22.38 -6.83
N GLY A 180 20.14 -21.06 -6.89
CA GLY A 180 20.45 -20.23 -5.73
C GLY A 180 21.16 -18.92 -6.08
N PHE A 181 21.36 -18.06 -5.07
CA PHE A 181 22.23 -16.89 -5.17
C PHE A 181 23.55 -17.06 -4.40
N CYS A 182 24.64 -16.53 -4.93
CA CYS A 182 25.95 -16.49 -4.27
C CYS A 182 26.63 -15.10 -4.43
N LYS A 183 27.50 -14.75 -3.46
CA LYS A 183 28.17 -13.43 -3.38
C LYS A 183 29.47 -13.36 -4.21
N SER A 184 30.27 -14.42 -4.19
CA SER A 184 31.40 -14.73 -5.08
C SER A 184 31.95 -16.12 -4.69
N ASP A 185 32.54 -16.84 -5.64
CA ASP A 185 33.01 -18.24 -5.63
C ASP A 185 32.29 -19.29 -4.75
N LEU A 186 31.81 -20.33 -5.44
CA LEU A 186 31.07 -21.51 -4.96
C LEU A 186 31.40 -21.98 -3.53
N PRO A 187 30.36 -22.37 -2.77
CA PRO A 187 29.99 -23.78 -2.80
C PRO A 187 28.57 -23.99 -3.31
N SER A 188 28.42 -25.01 -4.13
CA SER A 188 27.14 -25.62 -4.50
C SER A 188 26.44 -26.13 -3.24
N GLY A 189 25.49 -25.37 -2.73
CA GLY A 189 24.71 -25.70 -1.55
C GLY A 189 23.21 -25.56 -1.82
N LYS A 190 22.58 -26.71 -2.13
CA LYS A 190 21.15 -27.01 -2.16
C LYS A 190 20.20 -25.94 -2.73
N SER A 191 19.80 -26.19 -3.98
CA SER A 191 18.59 -25.71 -4.68
C SER A 191 17.66 -24.78 -3.90
N ALA A 192 17.85 -23.48 -4.09
CA ALA A 192 16.94 -22.41 -3.72
C ALA A 192 16.60 -21.64 -5.00
N ARG A 193 15.35 -21.74 -5.47
CA ARG A 193 14.87 -21.04 -6.67
C ARG A 193 14.95 -19.52 -6.49
N LEU A 194 14.82 -18.75 -7.58
CA LEU A 194 14.98 -17.29 -7.59
C LEU A 194 14.32 -16.56 -6.41
N LEU A 195 13.11 -16.97 -6.00
CA LEU A 195 12.46 -16.39 -4.83
C LEU A 195 13.12 -16.76 -3.49
N ASN A 196 13.46 -18.02 -3.28
CA ASN A 196 14.19 -18.44 -2.07
C ASN A 196 15.50 -17.65 -1.95
N GLY A 197 16.07 -17.32 -3.10
CA GLY A 197 17.14 -16.36 -3.24
C GLY A 197 16.86 -14.95 -2.73
N VAL A 198 15.74 -14.35 -3.15
CA VAL A 198 15.28 -13.05 -2.64
C VAL A 198 15.13 -13.08 -1.11
N LEU A 199 14.57 -14.16 -0.57
CA LEU A 199 14.43 -14.35 0.88
C LEU A 199 15.77 -14.59 1.58
N ASP A 200 16.71 -15.28 0.94
CA ASP A 200 18.07 -15.50 1.45
C ASP A 200 18.87 -14.19 1.53
N ILE A 201 18.77 -13.34 0.51
CA ILE A 201 19.36 -11.99 0.52
C ILE A 201 18.79 -11.16 1.68
N LEU A 202 17.48 -11.27 1.90
CA LEU A 202 16.78 -10.60 2.98
C LEU A 202 17.14 -11.17 4.37
N SER A 203 17.20 -12.49 4.53
CA SER A 203 17.55 -13.16 5.81
C SER A 203 18.99 -12.88 6.22
N LYS A 204 19.90 -12.75 5.24
CA LYS A 204 21.29 -12.32 5.43
C LYS A 204 21.44 -10.81 5.67
N GLY A 205 20.34 -10.06 5.80
CA GLY A 205 20.36 -8.65 6.20
C GLY A 205 20.93 -7.69 5.16
N GLN A 206 20.99 -8.10 3.88
CA GLN A 206 21.58 -7.31 2.81
C GLN A 206 20.66 -6.19 2.33
N VAL A 207 19.35 -6.37 2.49
CA VAL A 207 18.32 -5.42 2.09
C VAL A 207 18.10 -4.40 3.19
N LYS A 208 18.21 -3.13 2.85
CA LYS A 208 18.05 -1.99 3.75
C LYS A 208 17.16 -0.92 3.09
N PRO A 209 16.40 -0.15 3.89
CA PRO A 209 15.67 0.99 3.37
C PRO A 209 16.60 1.97 2.64
N ASN A 210 16.05 2.66 1.64
CA ASN A 210 16.72 3.64 0.78
C ASN A 210 17.79 3.07 -0.17
N GLN A 211 18.01 1.74 -0.19
CA GLN A 211 18.90 1.15 -1.18
C GLN A 211 18.31 1.23 -2.57
N LEU A 212 19.19 1.34 -3.56
CA LEU A 212 18.90 1.12 -4.96
C LEU A 212 19.42 -0.25 -5.38
N ILE A 213 18.50 -1.13 -5.75
CA ILE A 213 18.76 -2.51 -6.19
C ILE A 213 18.58 -2.56 -7.71
N ALA A 214 19.60 -3.02 -8.42
CA ALA A 214 19.56 -3.23 -9.86
C ALA A 214 19.46 -4.72 -10.18
N THR A 215 18.57 -5.11 -11.10
CA THR A 215 18.35 -6.53 -11.40
C THR A 215 17.72 -6.76 -12.76
N THR A 216 17.89 -7.94 -13.34
CA THR A 216 17.15 -8.42 -14.53
C THR A 216 15.93 -9.26 -14.16
N PHE A 217 15.66 -9.46 -12.87
CA PHE A 217 14.63 -10.37 -12.36
C PHE A 217 13.43 -9.59 -11.79
N PRO A 218 12.25 -9.59 -12.45
CA PRO A 218 11.05 -8.95 -11.93
C PRO A 218 10.71 -9.35 -10.48
N GLU A 219 11.07 -10.56 -10.07
CA GLU A 219 10.83 -11.15 -8.75
C GLU A 219 11.53 -10.39 -7.61
N VAL A 220 12.67 -9.76 -7.91
CA VAL A 220 13.42 -8.95 -6.94
C VAL A 220 12.63 -7.71 -6.50
N ASN A 221 11.61 -7.29 -7.26
CA ASN A 221 10.71 -6.19 -6.85
C ASN A 221 9.93 -6.51 -5.57
N ALA A 222 9.85 -7.78 -5.15
CA ALA A 222 9.37 -8.13 -3.81
C ALA A 222 10.16 -7.40 -2.71
N LEU A 223 11.44 -7.08 -2.91
CA LEU A 223 12.27 -6.33 -1.96
C LEU A 223 11.82 -4.86 -1.80
N GLY A 224 11.01 -4.34 -2.73
CA GLY A 224 10.35 -3.05 -2.59
C GLY A 224 9.45 -2.95 -1.35
N ALA A 225 9.04 -4.08 -0.78
CA ALA A 225 8.35 -4.17 0.52
C ALA A 225 9.13 -3.51 1.68
N TYR A 226 10.45 -3.48 1.56
CA TYR A 226 11.37 -2.98 2.59
C TYR A 226 11.90 -1.58 2.31
N SER A 227 11.17 -0.82 1.49
CA SER A 227 11.54 0.54 1.10
C SER A 227 12.90 0.62 0.42
N ALA A 228 13.26 -0.42 -0.33
CA ALA A 228 14.36 -0.44 -1.26
C ALA A 228 13.83 -0.17 -2.68
N ALA A 229 14.42 0.78 -3.38
CA ALA A 229 14.12 1.06 -4.78
C ALA A 229 14.67 -0.07 -5.64
N VAL A 230 13.84 -0.68 -6.48
CA VAL A 230 14.28 -1.70 -7.45
C VAL A 230 14.20 -1.11 -8.85
N VAL A 231 15.26 -1.30 -9.63
CA VAL A 231 15.34 -0.94 -11.06
C VAL A 231 15.54 -2.23 -11.84
N ASN A 232 14.64 -2.46 -12.79
CA ASN A 232 14.73 -3.61 -13.68
C ASN A 232 15.55 -3.21 -14.92
N LEU A 233 16.55 -4.03 -15.24
CA LEU A 233 17.50 -3.81 -16.31
C LEU A 233 17.28 -4.86 -17.40
N ASP A 234 17.48 -4.44 -18.65
CA ASP A 234 17.73 -5.39 -19.73
C ASP A 234 19.19 -5.90 -19.66
N GLU A 235 19.57 -6.83 -20.52
CA GLU A 235 20.92 -7.41 -20.52
C GLU A 235 22.01 -6.35 -20.76
N LYS A 236 21.76 -5.34 -21.60
CA LYS A 236 22.74 -4.29 -21.91
C LYS A 236 22.99 -3.39 -20.70
N LEU A 237 21.93 -2.94 -20.06
CA LEU A 237 22.01 -2.12 -18.87
C LEU A 237 22.54 -2.93 -17.68
N ALA A 238 22.27 -4.23 -17.61
CA ALA A 238 22.85 -5.12 -16.62
C ALA A 238 24.38 -5.22 -16.77
N SER A 239 24.90 -5.34 -18.00
CA SER A 239 26.34 -5.27 -18.24
C SER A 239 26.92 -3.92 -17.83
N ALA A 240 26.25 -2.80 -18.17
CA ALA A 240 26.69 -1.46 -17.73
C ALA A 240 26.70 -1.32 -16.19
N ALA A 241 25.76 -1.97 -15.49
CA ALA A 241 25.75 -1.99 -14.03
C ALA A 241 27.01 -2.63 -13.43
N LEU A 242 27.57 -3.64 -14.11
CA LEU A 242 28.81 -4.30 -13.73
C LEU A 242 30.06 -3.44 -14.01
N GLU A 243 29.95 -2.47 -14.91
CA GLU A 243 30.95 -1.42 -15.14
C GLU A 243 30.80 -0.24 -14.13
N GLY A 244 29.78 -0.30 -13.26
CA GLY A 244 29.56 0.61 -12.14
C GLY A 244 28.69 1.83 -12.44
N GLN A 245 28.16 1.96 -13.66
CA GLN A 245 27.27 3.06 -14.06
C GLN A 245 26.14 2.55 -14.94
N VAL A 246 24.89 2.81 -14.55
CA VAL A 246 23.72 2.56 -15.39
C VAL A 246 23.06 3.88 -15.74
N GLU A 247 22.82 4.10 -17.03
CA GLU A 247 22.03 5.24 -17.49
C GLU A 247 20.55 4.85 -17.57
N LEU A 248 19.68 5.63 -16.92
CA LEU A 248 18.23 5.41 -16.96
C LEU A 248 17.48 6.73 -17.07
N VAL A 249 16.26 6.65 -17.63
CA VAL A 249 15.29 7.74 -17.60
C VAL A 249 14.51 7.63 -16.31
N VAL A 250 14.41 8.71 -15.54
CA VAL A 250 13.65 8.72 -14.30
C VAL A 250 12.16 8.52 -14.60
N PRO A 251 11.54 7.42 -14.12
CA PRO A 251 10.15 7.16 -14.40
C PRO A 251 9.22 8.08 -13.58
N PRO A 252 8.03 8.45 -14.11
CA PRO A 252 6.97 9.05 -13.31
C PRO A 252 6.48 8.07 -12.23
N ALA A 253 5.92 8.60 -11.16
CA ALA A 253 5.42 7.81 -10.04
C ALA A 253 3.90 7.91 -9.88
N ILE A 254 3.27 6.79 -9.55
CA ILE A 254 1.89 6.67 -9.13
C ILE A 254 1.88 6.41 -7.62
N LYS A 255 0.96 7.07 -6.90
CA LYS A 255 0.70 6.77 -5.49
C LYS A 255 -0.52 5.86 -5.35
N VAL A 256 -0.40 4.78 -4.59
CA VAL A 256 -1.53 3.95 -4.18
C VAL A 256 -1.63 3.98 -2.66
N THR A 257 -2.68 4.63 -2.16
CA THR A 257 -2.94 4.75 -0.72
C THR A 257 -3.91 3.65 -0.28
N ILE A 258 -3.44 2.71 0.51
CA ILE A 258 -4.23 1.60 1.06
C ILE A 258 -4.78 2.00 2.44
N SER A 259 -6.07 1.76 2.63
CA SER A 259 -6.80 2.06 3.86
C SER A 259 -7.57 0.84 4.37
N GLY A 260 -7.95 0.89 5.65
CA GLY A 260 -8.66 -0.20 6.34
C GLY A 260 -7.74 -1.32 6.82
N ARG A 261 -8.36 -2.40 7.30
CA ARG A 261 -7.67 -3.64 7.69
C ARG A 261 -8.28 -4.79 6.90
N MET A 262 -7.45 -5.64 6.31
CA MET A 262 -7.94 -6.85 5.64
C MET A 262 -8.72 -7.73 6.61
N GLN A 263 -9.88 -8.20 6.16
CA GLN A 263 -10.70 -9.15 6.92
C GLN A 263 -10.12 -10.55 6.77
N LYS A 264 -10.47 -11.44 7.70
CA LYS A 264 -9.86 -12.78 7.84
C LYS A 264 -9.92 -13.64 6.57
N ASP A 265 -10.94 -13.46 5.75
CA ASP A 265 -11.17 -14.28 4.55
C ASP A 265 -10.48 -13.75 3.28
N PHE A 266 -9.78 -12.61 3.36
CA PHE A 266 -9.15 -11.97 2.20
C PHE A 266 -7.65 -11.83 2.39
N SER A 267 -6.93 -11.87 1.27
CA SER A 267 -5.50 -11.61 1.26
C SER A 267 -5.11 -10.45 0.34
N VAL A 268 -3.81 -10.17 0.30
CA VAL A 268 -3.24 -9.14 -0.58
C VAL A 268 -3.49 -9.44 -2.06
N VAL A 269 -3.71 -10.70 -2.41
CA VAL A 269 -4.09 -11.13 -3.76
C VAL A 269 -5.47 -10.58 -4.13
N ASP A 270 -6.42 -10.59 -3.20
CA ASP A 270 -7.76 -10.02 -3.41
C ASP A 270 -7.72 -8.48 -3.46
N LEU A 271 -6.89 -7.87 -2.60
CA LEU A 271 -6.64 -6.42 -2.62
C LEU A 271 -6.12 -5.95 -3.99
N LEU A 272 -5.15 -6.67 -4.56
CA LEU A 272 -4.65 -6.40 -5.90
C LEU A 272 -5.64 -6.75 -7.00
N GLY A 273 -6.43 -7.80 -6.82
CA GLY A 273 -7.55 -8.12 -7.70
C GLY A 273 -8.50 -6.92 -7.83
N ARG A 274 -8.88 -6.30 -6.71
CA ARG A 274 -9.66 -5.07 -6.72
C ARG A 274 -8.96 -3.90 -7.42
N PHE A 275 -7.66 -3.75 -7.20
CA PHE A 275 -6.87 -2.70 -7.83
C PHE A 275 -6.85 -2.85 -9.35
N PHE A 276 -6.46 -4.03 -9.86
CA PHE A 276 -6.33 -4.28 -11.30
C PHE A 276 -7.66 -4.37 -12.05
N LYS A 277 -8.79 -4.68 -11.37
CA LYS A 277 -10.11 -4.80 -12.02
C LYS A 277 -10.48 -3.58 -12.87
N ASN A 278 -10.01 -2.39 -12.49
CA ASN A 278 -10.37 -1.13 -13.13
C ASN A 278 -9.33 -0.65 -14.16
N PHE A 279 -8.30 -1.44 -14.46
CA PHE A 279 -7.22 -1.05 -15.36
C PHE A 279 -7.06 -2.05 -16.51
N PRO A 280 -6.90 -1.59 -17.75
CA PRO A 280 -6.47 -2.46 -18.83
C PRO A 280 -5.03 -2.98 -18.60
N PRO A 281 -4.63 -4.05 -19.30
CA PRO A 281 -3.23 -4.49 -19.33
C PRO A 281 -2.28 -3.33 -19.65
N ASP A 282 -1.06 -3.37 -19.10
CA ASP A 282 -0.01 -2.36 -19.31
C ASP A 282 -0.29 -0.92 -18.85
N SER A 283 -1.37 -0.68 -18.09
CA SER A 283 -1.72 0.65 -17.58
C SER A 283 -0.61 1.33 -16.73
N PHE A 284 0.32 0.55 -16.20
CA PHE A 284 1.41 1.02 -15.33
C PHE A 284 2.78 0.97 -16.02
N LYS A 285 2.82 0.65 -17.32
CA LYS A 285 4.06 0.54 -18.08
C LYS A 285 4.82 1.87 -18.09
N GLY A 286 6.12 1.81 -17.82
CA GLY A 286 6.97 3.00 -17.73
C GLY A 286 6.80 3.80 -16.44
N MET A 287 6.02 3.31 -15.47
CA MET A 287 5.73 4.04 -14.24
C MET A 287 6.16 3.25 -13.00
N MET A 288 6.49 3.99 -11.95
CA MET A 288 6.74 3.47 -10.61
C MET A 288 5.46 3.47 -9.78
N ILE A 289 5.28 2.48 -8.92
CA ILE A 289 4.17 2.47 -7.96
C ILE A 289 4.70 2.62 -6.53
N GLU A 290 4.25 3.65 -5.82
CA GLU A 290 4.48 3.84 -4.38
C GLU A 290 3.21 3.49 -3.58
N PHE A 291 3.28 2.40 -2.80
CA PHE A 291 2.26 2.02 -1.84
C PHE A 291 2.46 2.74 -0.50
N SER A 292 1.37 3.24 0.07
CA SER A 292 1.36 3.98 1.33
C SER A 292 0.03 3.86 2.07
N GLY A 293 -0.06 4.42 3.27
CA GLY A 293 -1.30 4.58 4.03
C GLY A 293 -1.49 3.56 5.16
N ALA A 294 -2.42 3.85 6.07
CA ALA A 294 -2.59 3.04 7.29
C ALA A 294 -2.88 1.56 7.02
N GLY A 295 -3.40 1.20 5.85
CA GLY A 295 -3.61 -0.19 5.46
C GLY A 295 -2.32 -0.94 5.11
N THR A 296 -1.30 -0.28 4.55
CA THR A 296 0.01 -0.93 4.30
C THR A 296 0.69 -1.31 5.60
N GLU A 297 0.55 -0.49 6.65
CA GLU A 297 1.10 -0.76 7.98
C GLU A 297 0.49 -2.02 8.64
N LYS A 298 -0.69 -2.44 8.20
CA LYS A 298 -1.36 -3.65 8.69
C LYS A 298 -0.92 -4.92 7.96
N LEU A 299 -0.23 -4.77 6.83
CA LEU A 299 0.32 -5.91 6.10
C LEU A 299 1.62 -6.37 6.74
N SER A 300 1.83 -7.68 6.75
CA SER A 300 3.11 -8.30 7.10
C SER A 300 4.17 -8.01 6.02
N GLY A 301 5.44 -8.25 6.35
CA GLY A 301 6.53 -8.10 5.37
C GLY A 301 6.32 -9.01 4.15
N GLU A 302 5.84 -10.23 4.37
CA GLU A 302 5.53 -11.21 3.32
C GLU A 302 4.35 -10.77 2.44
N GLU A 303 3.28 -10.22 3.05
CA GLU A 303 2.15 -9.67 2.30
C GLU A 303 2.57 -8.48 1.43
N LYS A 304 3.46 -7.60 1.95
CA LYS A 304 4.04 -6.51 1.15
C LYS A 304 4.95 -7.02 0.03
N MET A 305 5.70 -8.11 0.24
CA MET A 305 6.50 -8.74 -0.80
C MET A 305 5.61 -9.24 -1.96
N ALA A 306 4.51 -9.92 -1.63
CA ALA A 306 3.51 -10.35 -2.61
C ALA A 306 2.85 -9.14 -3.31
N LEU A 307 2.53 -8.08 -2.57
CA LEU A 307 2.00 -6.81 -3.10
C LEU A 307 2.92 -6.23 -4.18
N CYS A 308 4.19 -6.02 -3.83
CA CYS A 308 5.16 -5.40 -4.73
C CYS A 308 5.43 -6.24 -5.97
N TYR A 309 5.52 -7.56 -5.79
CA TYR A 309 5.72 -8.49 -6.89
C TYR A 309 4.55 -8.49 -7.88
N MET A 310 3.33 -8.69 -7.41
CA MET A 310 2.18 -8.79 -8.30
C MET A 310 1.92 -7.45 -9.02
N ALA A 311 2.16 -6.31 -8.35
CA ALA A 311 2.15 -5.00 -9.00
C ALA A 311 3.24 -4.87 -10.09
N ARG A 312 4.42 -5.46 -9.89
CA ARG A 312 5.47 -5.53 -10.92
C ARG A 312 5.01 -6.34 -12.13
N LEU A 313 4.33 -7.47 -11.91
CA LEU A 313 3.78 -8.28 -12.99
C LEU A 313 2.64 -7.61 -13.75
N ALA A 314 1.94 -6.67 -13.12
CA ALA A 314 0.91 -5.86 -13.78
C ALA A 314 1.48 -4.73 -14.66
N GLY A 315 2.80 -4.66 -14.83
CA GLY A 315 3.46 -3.80 -15.81
C GLY A 315 4.23 -2.61 -15.25
N ALA A 316 4.21 -2.37 -13.94
CA ALA A 316 5.02 -1.31 -13.32
C ALA A 316 6.52 -1.53 -13.60
N GLU A 317 7.29 -0.47 -13.80
CA GLU A 317 8.76 -0.60 -13.95
C GLU A 317 9.48 -0.86 -12.64
N GLY A 318 8.85 -0.47 -11.53
CA GLY A 318 9.30 -0.80 -10.20
C GLY A 318 8.21 -0.49 -9.18
N VAL A 319 8.32 -1.13 -8.03
CA VAL A 319 7.29 -1.06 -7.01
C VAL A 319 7.93 -0.88 -5.64
N PHE A 320 7.33 -0.01 -4.84
CA PHE A 320 7.91 0.47 -3.61
C PHE A 320 6.85 0.64 -2.53
N CYS A 321 7.06 0.05 -1.35
CA CYS A 321 6.28 0.41 -0.16
C CYS A 321 7.02 1.49 0.62
N LEU A 322 6.33 2.59 0.95
CA LEU A 322 6.88 3.58 1.86
C LEU A 322 7.22 2.93 3.21
N PHE A 323 8.26 3.45 3.85
CA PHE A 323 8.73 2.91 5.11
C PHE A 323 7.69 3.16 6.20
N ASP A 324 7.40 2.13 6.97
CA ASP A 324 6.48 2.21 8.09
C ASP A 324 6.93 1.30 9.24
N GLU A 325 6.13 1.27 10.31
CA GLU A 325 6.46 0.52 11.52
C GLU A 325 6.44 -1.00 11.30
N SER A 326 5.64 -1.53 10.37
CA SER A 326 5.68 -2.97 10.08
C SER A 326 6.93 -3.34 9.29
N THR A 327 7.39 -2.46 8.39
CA THR A 327 8.69 -2.58 7.72
C THR A 327 9.84 -2.53 8.73
N ARG A 328 9.83 -1.58 9.68
CA ARG A 328 10.82 -1.48 10.76
C ARG A 328 10.88 -2.78 11.57
N LYS A 329 9.73 -3.29 12.03
CA LYS A 329 9.64 -4.53 12.81
C LYS A 329 10.17 -5.75 12.04
N SER A 330 9.82 -5.85 10.75
CA SER A 330 10.28 -6.95 9.91
C SER A 330 11.79 -6.94 9.69
N LEU A 331 12.41 -5.75 9.64
CA LEU A 331 13.85 -5.60 9.43
C LEU A 331 14.66 -5.69 10.72
N ALA A 332 14.10 -5.33 11.87
CA ALA A 332 14.81 -5.26 13.15
C ALA A 332 15.53 -6.56 13.56
N GLN A 333 15.01 -7.71 13.12
CA GLN A 333 15.61 -9.02 13.40
C GLN A 333 16.71 -9.43 12.38
N ARG A 334 16.81 -8.72 11.26
CA ARG A 334 17.62 -9.12 10.08
C ARG A 334 18.75 -8.14 9.78
N THR A 335 18.54 -6.85 10.03
CA THR A 335 19.52 -5.81 9.71
C THR A 335 19.34 -4.59 10.61
N LYS A 336 20.39 -3.77 10.71
CA LYS A 336 20.29 -2.45 11.37
C LYS A 336 19.64 -1.46 10.40
N VAL A 337 18.48 -0.96 10.77
CA VAL A 337 17.81 0.14 10.06
C VAL A 337 18.66 1.40 10.23
N GLN A 338 18.96 2.09 9.14
CA GLN A 338 19.70 3.36 9.18
C GLN A 338 18.84 4.47 9.78
N ASP A 339 19.47 5.46 10.42
CA ASP A 339 18.74 6.57 11.09
C ASP A 339 17.99 7.46 10.09
N LYS A 340 18.49 7.57 8.86
CA LYS A 340 17.87 8.38 7.80
C LYS A 340 16.98 7.51 6.92
N ILE A 341 15.67 7.79 6.89
CA ILE A 341 14.68 7.19 6.00
C ILE A 341 14.17 8.25 5.03
N TYR A 342 14.02 7.91 3.75
CA TYR A 342 13.43 8.81 2.77
C TYR A 342 11.91 8.64 2.71
N PHE A 343 11.21 9.72 3.02
CA PHE A 343 9.78 9.85 2.81
C PHE A 343 9.50 10.75 1.61
N SER A 344 8.41 10.49 0.90
CA SER A 344 7.93 11.38 -0.16
C SER A 344 7.57 12.73 0.42
N ASP A 345 7.92 13.81 -0.28
CA ASP A 345 7.55 15.15 0.14
C ASP A 345 6.03 15.32 0.14
N ARG A 346 5.50 16.15 1.04
CA ARG A 346 4.04 16.37 1.18
C ARG A 346 3.38 16.82 -0.12
N LYS A 347 4.09 17.58 -0.94
CA LYS A 347 3.64 18.10 -2.25
C LYS A 347 4.35 17.40 -3.42
N ALA A 348 4.94 16.21 -3.18
CA ALA A 348 5.55 15.42 -4.26
C ALA A 348 4.55 15.22 -5.38
N HIS A 349 5.01 15.42 -6.61
CA HIS A 349 4.18 15.24 -7.79
C HIS A 349 4.07 13.75 -8.12
N TYR A 350 2.84 13.29 -8.32
CA TYR A 350 2.52 11.95 -8.80
C TYR A 350 1.68 12.08 -10.06
N GLU A 351 1.98 11.29 -11.07
CA GLU A 351 1.24 11.23 -12.34
C GLU A 351 -0.23 10.88 -12.09
N SER A 352 -0.46 9.97 -11.13
CA SER A 352 -1.79 9.58 -10.69
C SER A 352 -1.76 9.15 -9.22
N GLN A 353 -2.90 9.30 -8.56
CA GLN A 353 -3.09 8.90 -7.17
C GLN A 353 -4.36 8.08 -7.03
N PHE A 354 -4.25 6.92 -6.40
CA PHE A 354 -5.35 6.00 -6.19
C PHE A 354 -5.56 5.73 -4.70
N HIS A 355 -6.82 5.56 -4.33
CA HIS A 355 -7.22 5.15 -2.98
C HIS A 355 -7.83 3.76 -3.03
N LEU A 356 -7.23 2.83 -2.31
CA LEU A 356 -7.66 1.44 -2.25
C LEU A 356 -8.15 1.12 -0.83
N ASN A 357 -9.41 0.75 -0.72
CA ASN A 357 -10.01 0.36 0.55
C ASN A 357 -10.01 -1.18 0.68
N SER A 358 -9.45 -1.68 1.77
CA SER A 358 -9.46 -3.11 2.12
C SER A 358 -10.79 -3.56 2.74
N VAL A 359 -11.67 -2.63 3.11
CA VAL A 359 -13.03 -2.94 3.59
C VAL A 359 -13.96 -3.23 2.41
N GLY A 360 -14.81 -4.25 2.58
CA GLY A 360 -15.74 -4.69 1.55
C GLY A 360 -15.04 -5.32 0.34
N LEU A 361 -13.87 -5.92 0.56
CA LEU A 361 -13.26 -6.80 -0.42
C LEU A 361 -14.19 -7.97 -0.72
N VAL A 362 -14.07 -8.49 -1.93
CA VAL A 362 -14.67 -9.74 -2.38
C VAL A 362 -13.53 -10.61 -2.89
N ASN A 363 -13.81 -11.90 -3.11
CA ASN A 363 -12.80 -12.80 -3.65
C ASN A 363 -12.54 -12.46 -5.12
N TYR A 364 -11.27 -12.38 -5.49
CA TYR A 364 -10.86 -12.16 -6.87
C TYR A 364 -10.16 -13.40 -7.44
N VAL A 365 -10.39 -13.61 -8.74
CA VAL A 365 -9.72 -14.63 -9.54
C VAL A 365 -9.05 -13.98 -10.75
N PHE A 366 -7.95 -14.58 -11.20
CA PHE A 366 -7.18 -14.16 -12.35
C PHE A 366 -7.20 -15.32 -13.37
N PRO A 367 -8.14 -15.30 -14.33
CA PRO A 367 -8.30 -16.39 -15.27
C PRO A 367 -7.11 -16.48 -16.24
N GLU A 368 -6.92 -17.67 -16.82
CA GLU A 368 -5.95 -17.95 -17.88
C GLU A 368 -4.49 -17.63 -17.49
N GLY A 369 -4.18 -17.69 -16.19
CA GLY A 369 -2.86 -17.32 -15.67
C GLY A 369 -2.48 -15.84 -15.84
N LYS A 370 -3.43 -14.96 -16.18
CA LYS A 370 -3.17 -13.53 -16.44
C LYS A 370 -3.35 -12.71 -15.16
N ILE A 371 -2.26 -12.44 -14.45
CA ILE A 371 -2.24 -11.73 -13.15
C ILE A 371 -2.71 -10.26 -13.24
N PHE A 372 -2.78 -9.70 -14.46
CA PHE A 372 -3.28 -8.35 -14.72
C PHE A 372 -4.77 -8.29 -15.10
N ILE A 373 -5.44 -9.43 -15.28
CA ILE A 373 -6.89 -9.48 -15.53
C ILE A 373 -7.52 -10.14 -14.32
N SER A 374 -8.20 -9.35 -13.48
CA SER A 374 -8.95 -9.87 -12.35
C SER A 374 -10.45 -9.87 -12.65
N ARG A 375 -11.15 -10.83 -12.05
CA ARG A 375 -12.62 -10.89 -12.01
C ARG A 375 -13.05 -11.20 -10.59
N GLU A 376 -14.21 -10.69 -10.20
CA GLU A 376 -14.82 -11.13 -8.96
C GLU A 376 -15.21 -12.60 -9.12
N ALA A 377 -14.89 -13.40 -8.12
CA ALA A 377 -15.11 -14.85 -8.16
C ALA A 377 -16.61 -15.22 -8.15
N GLY A 378 -17.49 -14.30 -7.76
CA GLY A 378 -18.92 -14.56 -7.59
C GLY A 378 -19.15 -15.64 -6.52
N ASN A 379 -19.95 -16.66 -6.87
CA ASN A 379 -20.16 -17.81 -5.99
C ASN A 379 -18.99 -18.80 -6.12
N LEU A 380 -18.14 -18.91 -5.08
CA LEU A 380 -17.00 -19.83 -5.07
C LEU A 380 -17.37 -21.30 -5.35
N SER A 381 -18.58 -21.74 -4.98
CA SER A 381 -19.06 -23.11 -5.24
C SER A 381 -19.23 -23.43 -6.73
N SER A 382 -19.27 -22.40 -7.58
CA SER A 382 -19.32 -22.55 -9.04
C SER A 382 -17.95 -22.87 -9.65
N ILE A 383 -16.87 -22.55 -8.93
CA ILE A 383 -15.51 -22.88 -9.32
C ILE A 383 -15.23 -24.31 -8.88
N ARG A 384 -15.16 -25.23 -9.84
CA ARG A 384 -14.85 -26.65 -9.62
C ARG A 384 -13.40 -26.91 -10.04
N PRO A 385 -12.41 -26.77 -9.14
CA PRO A 385 -11.05 -27.18 -9.43
C PRO A 385 -10.94 -28.70 -9.54
N ASP A 386 -10.08 -29.18 -10.42
CA ASP A 386 -9.57 -30.55 -10.38
C ASP A 386 -8.33 -30.61 -9.47
N THR A 387 -7.54 -29.54 -9.44
CA THR A 387 -6.33 -29.43 -8.64
C THR A 387 -6.18 -28.05 -8.02
N VAL A 388 -5.70 -28.02 -6.77
CA VAL A 388 -5.31 -26.82 -6.05
C VAL A 388 -3.83 -26.89 -5.71
N PHE A 389 -3.09 -25.82 -6.02
CA PHE A 389 -1.70 -25.65 -5.63
C PHE A 389 -1.50 -24.39 -4.79
N ILE A 390 -0.92 -24.54 -3.60
CA ILE A 390 -0.63 -23.43 -2.69
C ILE A 390 0.86 -23.49 -2.35
N GLY A 391 1.60 -22.47 -2.77
CA GLY A 391 3.04 -22.39 -2.54
C GLY A 391 3.60 -21.01 -2.89
N GLY A 392 4.92 -20.92 -3.00
CA GLY A 392 5.58 -19.68 -3.39
C GLY A 392 5.32 -18.49 -2.42
N PRO A 393 5.48 -17.25 -2.89
CA PRO A 393 5.43 -16.04 -2.04
C PRO A 393 4.04 -15.74 -1.50
N CYS A 394 3.00 -16.09 -2.27
CA CYS A 394 1.62 -15.68 -2.06
C CYS A 394 0.82 -16.76 -1.31
N GLY A 395 1.47 -17.83 -0.87
CA GLY A 395 0.81 -18.88 -0.11
C GLY A 395 1.72 -19.77 0.74
N GLY A 396 3.03 -19.78 0.51
CA GLY A 396 3.96 -20.71 1.15
C GLY A 396 4.63 -20.21 2.44
N THR A 397 4.49 -18.93 2.81
CA THR A 397 5.08 -18.40 4.05
C THR A 397 4.29 -18.87 5.27
N ALA A 398 4.93 -18.96 6.43
CA ALA A 398 4.28 -19.46 7.66
C ALA A 398 3.04 -18.64 8.05
N GLY A 399 3.08 -17.31 7.82
CA GLY A 399 1.95 -16.42 8.04
C GLY A 399 0.76 -16.73 7.14
N LEU A 400 1.00 -16.90 5.85
CA LEU A 400 -0.04 -17.19 4.86
C LEU A 400 -0.58 -18.62 5.02
N LEU A 401 0.28 -19.61 5.22
CA LEU A 401 -0.15 -20.99 5.51
C LEU A 401 -1.05 -21.06 6.75
N LYS A 402 -0.79 -20.23 7.77
CA LYS A 402 -1.67 -20.13 8.94
C LYS A 402 -3.05 -19.55 8.57
N SER A 403 -3.08 -18.46 7.79
CA SER A 403 -4.34 -17.86 7.33
C SER A 403 -5.19 -18.87 6.54
N ILE A 404 -4.54 -19.56 5.60
CA ILE A 404 -5.14 -20.60 4.76
C ILE A 404 -5.63 -21.78 5.63
N ALA A 405 -4.85 -22.22 6.62
CA ALA A 405 -5.23 -23.27 7.56
C ALA A 405 -6.45 -22.87 8.42
N ASP A 406 -6.52 -21.61 8.86
CA ASP A 406 -7.66 -21.09 9.60
C ASP A 406 -8.95 -21.11 8.75
N GLN A 407 -8.83 -20.98 7.42
CA GLN A 407 -9.96 -21.10 6.49
C GLN A 407 -10.34 -22.56 6.18
N ALA A 408 -9.37 -23.47 6.24
CA ALA A 408 -9.58 -24.91 6.07
C ALA A 408 -10.26 -25.57 7.29
N ARG A 409 -10.11 -24.99 8.49
CA ARG A 409 -10.55 -25.60 9.75
C ARG A 409 -12.05 -25.92 9.75
N GLY A 410 -12.39 -27.17 10.05
CA GLY A 410 -13.78 -27.66 10.12
C GLY A 410 -14.43 -27.89 8.75
N ARG A 411 -13.66 -27.83 7.65
CA ARG A 411 -14.09 -28.19 6.29
C ARG A 411 -13.35 -29.45 5.85
N ARG A 412 -13.82 -30.09 4.77
CA ARG A 412 -13.13 -31.22 4.13
C ARG A 412 -12.98 -31.00 2.64
N LEU A 413 -11.87 -31.44 2.07
CA LEU A 413 -11.64 -31.42 0.63
C LEU A 413 -12.68 -32.27 -0.12
N GLN A 414 -13.15 -31.79 -1.28
CA GLN A 414 -14.04 -32.54 -2.17
C GLN A 414 -13.36 -33.83 -2.69
N LYS A 415 -14.12 -34.94 -2.81
CA LYS A 415 -13.58 -36.28 -3.14
C LYS A 415 -12.72 -36.36 -4.41
N ASN A 416 -13.00 -35.52 -5.41
CA ASN A 416 -12.33 -35.56 -6.72
C ASN A 416 -11.36 -34.38 -6.93
N VAL A 417 -11.01 -33.67 -5.86
CA VAL A 417 -10.10 -32.53 -5.92
C VAL A 417 -8.79 -32.90 -5.24
N SER A 418 -7.68 -32.71 -5.94
CA SER A 418 -6.34 -32.89 -5.35
C SER A 418 -5.81 -31.54 -4.88
N CYS A 419 -5.46 -31.43 -3.59
CA CYS A 419 -4.93 -30.18 -3.03
C CYS A 419 -3.49 -30.39 -2.57
N TYR A 420 -2.60 -29.49 -2.99
CA TYR A 420 -1.16 -29.57 -2.71
C TYR A 420 -0.67 -28.29 -2.04
N ILE A 421 0.17 -28.45 -1.03
CA ILE A 421 0.78 -27.34 -0.30
C ILE A 421 2.31 -27.47 -0.32
N SER A 422 3.01 -26.35 -0.51
CA SER A 422 4.47 -26.26 -0.35
C SER A 422 4.82 -25.06 0.53
N ALA A 423 5.52 -25.32 1.63
CA ALA A 423 6.10 -24.26 2.43
C ALA A 423 7.26 -23.61 1.68
N LEU A 424 7.45 -22.31 1.88
CA LEU A 424 8.36 -21.54 1.06
C LEU A 424 9.82 -21.77 1.44
N THR A 425 10.13 -21.69 2.73
CA THR A 425 11.44 -22.07 3.29
C THR A 425 11.32 -23.18 4.33
N GLN A 426 12.46 -23.70 4.79
CA GLN A 426 12.50 -24.69 5.87
C GLN A 426 12.06 -24.08 7.20
N GLU A 427 12.37 -22.81 7.42
CA GLU A 427 11.90 -22.03 8.56
C GLU A 427 10.37 -21.89 8.52
N ASP A 428 9.80 -21.58 7.36
CA ASP A 428 8.34 -21.50 7.18
C ASP A 428 7.65 -22.83 7.46
N LEU A 429 8.23 -23.94 6.98
CA LEU A 429 7.73 -25.28 7.26
C LEU A 429 7.77 -25.58 8.76
N SER A 430 8.92 -25.34 9.41
CA SER A 430 9.11 -25.56 10.84
C SER A 430 8.13 -24.73 11.67
N GLU A 431 7.94 -23.46 11.33
CA GLU A 431 7.00 -22.58 12.00
C GLU A 431 5.54 -23.00 11.75
N GLY A 432 5.19 -23.40 10.53
CA GLY A 432 3.88 -23.93 10.18
C GLY A 432 3.54 -25.22 10.94
N ILE A 433 4.51 -26.11 11.16
CA ILE A 433 4.36 -27.30 12.00
C ILE A 433 4.15 -26.89 13.47
N LYS A 434 5.00 -26.01 14.02
CA LYS A 434 4.87 -25.51 15.40
C LYS A 434 3.50 -24.87 15.66
N LYS A 435 2.96 -24.13 14.69
CA LYS A 435 1.65 -23.48 14.76
C LYS A 435 0.47 -24.40 14.43
N LYS A 436 0.72 -25.69 14.11
CA LYS A 436 -0.28 -26.68 13.65
C LYS A 436 -1.01 -26.29 12.35
N SER A 437 -0.51 -25.30 11.61
CA SER A 437 -1.07 -24.89 10.32
C SER A 437 -0.92 -26.00 9.30
N ILE A 438 0.28 -26.60 9.22
CA ILE A 438 0.54 -27.73 8.31
C ILE A 438 -0.36 -28.91 8.65
N GLN A 439 -0.49 -29.26 9.93
CA GLN A 439 -1.37 -30.35 10.37
C GLN A 439 -2.83 -30.09 9.96
N THR A 440 -3.34 -28.89 10.20
CA THR A 440 -4.71 -28.51 9.82
C THR A 440 -4.96 -28.65 8.32
N LEU A 441 -3.98 -28.30 7.48
CA LEU A 441 -4.09 -28.43 6.03
C LEU A 441 -4.02 -29.89 5.58
N VAL A 442 -3.16 -30.70 6.21
CA VAL A 442 -3.12 -32.16 5.96
C VAL A 442 -4.43 -32.81 6.38
N ASP A 443 -4.98 -32.47 7.55
CA ASP A 443 -6.28 -32.97 8.04
C ASP A 443 -7.44 -32.56 7.11
N TYR A 444 -7.35 -31.39 6.48
CA TYR A 444 -8.30 -30.94 5.46
C TYR A 444 -8.26 -31.80 4.19
N GLY A 445 -7.11 -32.43 3.90
CA GLY A 445 -6.89 -33.28 2.73
C GLY A 445 -5.73 -32.83 1.82
N CYS A 446 -4.94 -31.83 2.23
CA CYS A 446 -3.80 -31.37 1.44
C CYS A 446 -2.61 -32.35 1.49
N GLN A 447 -1.94 -32.52 0.36
CA GLN A 447 -0.67 -33.24 0.25
C GLN A 447 0.49 -32.26 0.38
N LEU A 448 1.44 -32.57 1.27
CA LEU A 448 2.63 -31.75 1.49
C LEU A 448 3.71 -32.07 0.44
N LEU A 449 4.15 -31.05 -0.28
CA LEU A 449 5.22 -31.11 -1.28
C LEU A 449 6.57 -30.69 -0.68
N PRO A 450 7.70 -31.00 -1.37
CA PRO A 450 9.00 -30.46 -1.02
C PRO A 450 8.98 -28.94 -0.87
N VAL A 451 9.78 -28.43 0.07
CA VAL A 451 9.92 -26.99 0.36
C VAL A 451 10.43 -26.22 -0.85
N GLY A 452 9.87 -25.03 -1.07
CA GLY A 452 10.24 -24.13 -2.17
C GLY A 452 9.73 -24.59 -3.52
N MET A 453 8.74 -25.49 -3.56
CA MET A 453 8.12 -25.91 -4.81
C MET A 453 7.28 -24.75 -5.39
N SER A 454 7.40 -24.56 -6.69
CA SER A 454 6.73 -23.57 -7.51
C SER A 454 5.76 -24.30 -8.42
N LEU A 455 4.80 -23.57 -8.95
CA LEU A 455 3.78 -24.08 -9.84
C LEU A 455 4.40 -24.73 -11.08
N ASN A 456 5.40 -24.11 -11.69
CA ASN A 456 6.10 -24.69 -12.85
C ASN A 456 6.73 -26.04 -12.54
N ASP A 457 7.33 -26.22 -11.37
CA ASP A 457 7.98 -27.49 -11.05
C ASP A 457 7.00 -28.54 -10.57
N PHE A 458 5.93 -28.12 -9.89
CA PHE A 458 4.79 -28.98 -9.58
C PHE A 458 4.19 -29.58 -10.86
N LEU A 459 3.91 -28.75 -11.87
CA LEU A 459 3.32 -29.19 -13.13
C LEU A 459 4.25 -30.08 -13.99
N LYS A 460 5.56 -30.06 -13.75
CA LYS A 460 6.50 -31.00 -14.41
C LYS A 460 6.45 -32.40 -13.79
N ILE A 461 6.10 -32.49 -12.51
CA ILE A 461 6.17 -33.74 -11.74
C ILE A 461 4.80 -34.38 -11.64
N VAL A 462 3.74 -33.57 -11.56
CA VAL A 462 2.36 -34.02 -11.43
C VAL A 462 1.67 -33.81 -12.77
N ASN A 463 1.17 -34.90 -13.35
CA ASN A 463 0.35 -34.85 -14.56
C ASN A 463 -1.04 -34.32 -14.20
N VAL A 464 -1.19 -33.00 -14.24
CA VAL A 464 -2.45 -32.32 -13.96
C VAL A 464 -3.23 -32.16 -15.26
N LYS A 465 -4.55 -32.34 -15.19
CA LYS A 465 -5.50 -32.08 -16.29
C LYS A 465 -6.67 -31.25 -15.75
N GLY A 466 -7.27 -30.44 -16.63
CA GLY A 466 -8.47 -29.68 -16.29
C GLY A 466 -8.19 -28.33 -15.63
N THR A 467 -9.00 -27.99 -14.63
CA THR A 467 -8.97 -26.68 -13.95
C THR A 467 -8.04 -26.71 -12.76
N VAL A 468 -7.04 -25.81 -12.77
CA VAL A 468 -6.08 -25.66 -11.68
C VAL A 468 -6.30 -24.32 -11.00
N LEU A 469 -6.60 -24.34 -9.70
CA LEU A 469 -6.52 -23.15 -8.86
C LEU A 469 -5.12 -23.06 -8.24
N SER A 470 -4.50 -21.90 -8.36
CA SER A 470 -3.21 -21.66 -7.73
C SER A 470 -3.15 -20.29 -7.08
N VAL A 471 -2.30 -20.14 -6.07
CA VAL A 471 -1.82 -18.80 -5.71
C VAL A 471 -0.87 -18.26 -6.78
N PRO A 472 -0.79 -16.93 -7.00
CA PRO A 472 0.19 -16.34 -7.88
C PRO A 472 1.61 -16.72 -7.48
N ASP A 473 2.31 -17.33 -8.42
CA ASP A 473 3.63 -17.96 -8.27
C ASP A 473 4.46 -17.52 -9.48
N PHE A 474 5.75 -17.21 -9.27
CA PHE A 474 6.75 -16.60 -10.18
C PHE A 474 7.06 -17.31 -11.50
N SER A 475 6.07 -17.96 -12.10
CA SER A 475 6.23 -18.91 -13.17
C SER A 475 5.45 -18.44 -14.40
N PRO A 476 6.12 -17.99 -15.48
CA PRO A 476 5.44 -17.84 -16.76
C PRO A 476 4.95 -19.23 -17.19
N LEU A 477 3.65 -19.36 -17.38
CA LEU A 477 2.99 -20.62 -17.73
C LEU A 477 2.46 -20.55 -19.15
N LYS A 478 2.88 -21.50 -19.98
CA LYS A 478 2.23 -21.85 -21.24
C LYS A 478 1.96 -23.35 -21.20
N ASN A 479 0.71 -23.71 -20.92
CA ASN A 479 0.21 -25.05 -21.14
C ASN A 479 -1.22 -24.93 -21.64
N ASP A 480 -1.42 -25.16 -22.94
CA ASP A 480 -2.68 -24.92 -23.63
C ASP A 480 -3.80 -25.89 -23.18
N ASP A 481 -3.43 -27.02 -22.56
CA ASP A 481 -4.36 -28.02 -22.04
C ASP A 481 -4.85 -27.74 -20.61
N LEU A 482 -4.30 -26.72 -19.94
CA LEU A 482 -4.60 -26.39 -18.54
C LEU A 482 -5.43 -25.11 -18.42
N LYS A 483 -6.58 -25.20 -17.75
CA LYS A 483 -7.33 -24.02 -17.33
C LYS A 483 -6.80 -23.53 -15.98
N LEU A 484 -5.74 -22.74 -16.03
CA LEU A 484 -5.14 -22.13 -14.84
C LEU A 484 -5.90 -20.88 -14.41
N ILE A 485 -6.23 -20.79 -13.12
CA ILE A 485 -6.85 -19.62 -12.51
C ILE A 485 -6.08 -19.28 -11.24
N PHE A 486 -5.52 -18.07 -11.15
CA PHE A 486 -4.93 -17.63 -9.89
C PHE A 486 -5.98 -17.05 -8.94
N CYS A 487 -5.79 -17.24 -7.64
CA CYS A 487 -6.61 -16.63 -6.58
C CYS A 487 -5.85 -16.63 -5.24
N SER A 488 -6.44 -16.06 -4.20
CA SER A 488 -5.85 -16.20 -2.86
C SER A 488 -5.90 -17.64 -2.36
N GLY A 489 -4.98 -18.01 -1.46
CA GLY A 489 -4.96 -19.36 -0.90
C GLY A 489 -6.23 -19.66 -0.10
N GLU A 490 -6.77 -18.65 0.58
CA GLU A 490 -8.05 -18.69 1.27
C GLU A 490 -9.20 -18.98 0.30
N THR A 491 -9.23 -18.30 -0.85
CA THR A 491 -10.21 -18.55 -1.92
C THR A 491 -10.06 -19.96 -2.50
N ALA A 492 -8.83 -20.40 -2.76
CA ALA A 492 -8.55 -21.73 -3.32
C ALA A 492 -9.05 -22.86 -2.41
N ILE A 493 -8.74 -22.79 -1.10
CA ILE A 493 -9.24 -23.74 -0.11
C ILE A 493 -10.77 -23.66 0.00
N ALA A 494 -11.34 -22.46 0.04
CA ALA A 494 -12.78 -22.29 0.15
C ALA A 494 -13.53 -22.88 -1.06
N ALA A 495 -13.00 -22.73 -2.28
CA ALA A 495 -13.57 -23.29 -3.50
C ALA A 495 -13.46 -24.83 -3.56
N ALA A 496 -12.37 -25.39 -3.03
CA ALA A 496 -12.13 -26.84 -3.01
C ALA A 496 -12.87 -27.58 -1.88
N ALA A 497 -13.53 -26.88 -0.97
CA ALA A 497 -14.20 -27.47 0.17
C ALA A 497 -15.53 -28.14 -0.21
N SER A 498 -15.80 -29.29 0.41
CA SER A 498 -17.09 -29.97 0.43
C SER A 498 -17.82 -29.59 1.72
N GLY A 499 -18.69 -28.57 1.68
CA GLY A 499 -19.56 -28.20 2.82
C GLY A 499 -18.85 -28.09 4.19
N LYS A 500 -19.58 -28.31 5.28
CA LYS A 500 -19.02 -28.46 6.64
C LYS A 500 -18.67 -29.93 6.90
N ALA A 501 -17.62 -30.19 7.67
CA ALA A 501 -17.26 -31.53 8.11
C ALA A 501 -18.34 -32.10 9.06
N ASP A 502 -18.81 -33.32 8.79
CA ASP A 502 -19.66 -34.11 9.70
C ASP A 502 -18.93 -34.46 11.00
#